data_AF-K2BHF7-F1
#
_entry.id   AF-K2BHF7-F1
#
_cell.length_a   1.000
_cell.length_b   1.000
_cell.length_c   1.000
_cell.angle_alpha   90.00
_cell.angle_beta   90.00
_cell.angle_gamma   90.00
#
_symmetry.space_group_name_H-M   'P 1'
#
loop_
_entity.id
_entity.type
_entity.pdbx_description
1 polymer ?
#
loop_
_entity_poly.entity_id
_entity_poly.type
_entity_poly.pdbx_seq_one_letter_code
_entity_poly.pdbx_strand_id
1 'polypeptide(L)'
;MGRRKIDEILGTRFSAIYAILLVSFFVFPLISAAVMYQPGETLDPGCAPTDLNCGVYPSVSLTTSTYAVGDMLYASSTSEFALLHRGTNGQFLKSTATGIAWDSIPGGGDLLASNDLSDVASTTLARANLGLAIGADVQAYNAGLSSIAGLSFATSTFMVGTGSGWEVQSSSTVKTTLGLGSVENTALSTWGGSLNITSLGTIGAG
;
A
#
# COMPACT_ATOMS: atom_id res chain seq x y z
N MET A 1 56.87 37.76 -91.87
CA MET A 1 57.87 37.47 -90.81
C MET A 1 57.27 37.62 -89.39
N GLY A 2 56.03 37.16 -89.14
CA GLY A 2 55.34 37.40 -87.85
C GLY A 2 54.73 36.17 -87.15
N ARG A 3 54.71 34.98 -87.77
CA ARG A 3 54.06 33.79 -87.18
C ARG A 3 54.92 33.02 -86.17
N ARG A 4 56.25 33.12 -86.22
CA ARG A 4 57.14 32.33 -85.34
C ARG A 4 57.16 32.75 -83.87
N LYS A 5 56.74 33.98 -83.54
CA LYS A 5 56.73 34.47 -82.14
C LYS A 5 55.41 34.20 -81.39
N ILE A 6 54.32 33.88 -82.09
CA ILE A 6 53.01 33.64 -81.45
C ILE A 6 52.94 32.20 -80.91
N ASP A 7 53.49 31.23 -81.65
CA ASP A 7 53.49 29.82 -81.25
C ASP A 7 54.38 29.54 -80.01
N GLU A 8 55.47 30.30 -79.85
CA GLU A 8 56.40 30.17 -78.70
C GLU A 8 55.81 30.75 -77.39
N ILE A 9 54.93 31.75 -77.50
CA ILE A 9 54.25 32.37 -76.36
C ILE A 9 52.99 31.57 -75.96
N LEU A 10 52.28 30.94 -76.90
CA LEU A 10 51.10 30.13 -76.57
C LEU A 10 51.46 28.80 -75.88
N GLY A 11 52.54 28.13 -76.29
CA GLY A 11 52.94 26.84 -75.71
C GLY A 11 53.42 26.93 -74.25
N THR A 12 54.14 28.00 -73.89
CA THR A 12 54.65 28.23 -72.53
C THR A 12 53.56 28.61 -71.53
N ARG A 13 52.50 29.30 -71.98
CA ARG A 13 51.38 29.75 -71.12
C ARG A 13 50.37 28.64 -70.82
N PHE A 14 50.11 27.73 -71.76
CA PHE A 14 49.26 26.55 -71.52
C PHE A 14 49.91 25.56 -70.53
N SER A 15 51.23 25.39 -70.59
CA SER A 15 51.97 24.54 -69.65
C SER A 15 51.88 25.05 -68.20
N ALA A 16 51.96 26.37 -67.99
CA ALA A 16 51.87 26.96 -66.66
C ALA A 16 50.47 26.82 -66.02
N ILE A 17 49.41 27.01 -66.80
CA ILE A 17 48.03 26.85 -66.30
C ILE A 17 47.74 25.39 -65.95
N TYR A 18 48.20 24.45 -66.79
CA TYR A 18 48.06 23.03 -66.52
C TYR A 18 48.84 22.60 -65.28
N ALA A 19 50.04 23.15 -65.06
CA ALA A 19 50.83 22.92 -63.86
C ALA A 19 50.14 23.46 -62.59
N ILE A 20 49.52 24.63 -62.64
CA ILE A 20 48.78 25.21 -61.50
C ILE A 20 47.55 24.36 -61.16
N LEU A 21 46.80 23.90 -62.16
CA LEU A 21 45.65 23.02 -61.95
C LEU A 21 46.06 21.64 -61.40
N LEU A 22 47.18 21.09 -61.87
CA LEU A 22 47.76 19.85 -61.33
C LEU A 22 48.18 20.02 -59.88
N VAL A 23 48.87 21.11 -59.54
CA VAL A 23 49.28 21.42 -58.17
C VAL A 23 48.05 21.64 -57.30
N SER A 24 47.02 22.35 -57.76
CA SER A 24 45.80 22.52 -56.95
C SER A 24 45.09 21.19 -56.72
N PHE A 25 44.99 20.33 -57.73
CA PHE A 25 44.36 19.02 -57.59
C PHE A 25 45.12 18.09 -56.64
N PHE A 26 46.47 18.12 -56.66
CA PHE A 26 47.29 17.32 -55.76
C PHE A 26 47.42 17.89 -54.35
N VAL A 27 47.30 19.21 -54.16
CA VAL A 27 47.43 19.85 -52.83
C VAL A 27 46.08 19.94 -52.09
N PHE A 28 44.94 20.05 -52.78
CA PHE A 28 43.61 20.10 -52.16
C PHE A 28 43.29 18.92 -51.20
N PRO A 29 43.66 17.65 -51.48
CA PRO A 29 43.44 16.56 -50.54
C PRO A 29 44.37 16.59 -49.31
N LEU A 30 45.48 17.34 -49.32
CA LEU A 30 46.35 17.50 -48.16
C LEU A 30 45.84 18.53 -47.14
N ILE A 31 45.02 19.49 -47.56
CA ILE A 31 44.50 20.56 -46.68
C ILE A 31 43.08 20.26 -46.18
N SER A 32 42.36 19.36 -46.84
CA SER A 32 41.01 18.96 -46.43
C SER A 32 41.12 17.85 -45.40
N ALA A 33 41.23 18.21 -44.12
CA ALA A 33 41.05 17.29 -43.00
C ALA A 33 39.57 16.89 -42.89
N ALA A 34 39.10 16.06 -43.83
CA ALA A 34 37.89 15.30 -43.62
C ALA A 34 38.22 14.24 -42.57
N VAL A 35 37.73 14.44 -41.34
CA VAL A 35 37.78 13.39 -40.30
C VAL A 35 36.86 12.28 -40.77
N MET A 36 37.44 11.28 -41.45
CA MET A 36 36.78 10.02 -41.77
C MET A 36 36.57 9.28 -40.46
N TYR A 37 35.34 9.35 -39.94
CA TYR A 37 34.91 8.55 -38.81
C TYR A 37 35.13 7.08 -39.15
N GLN A 38 35.87 6.36 -38.32
CA GLN A 38 36.01 4.92 -38.48
C GLN A 38 34.67 4.23 -38.18
N PRO A 39 34.35 3.07 -38.79
CA PRO A 39 33.15 2.33 -38.46
C PRO A 39 33.11 2.00 -36.96
N GLY A 40 32.24 2.68 -36.19
CA GLY A 40 32.11 2.51 -34.74
C GLY A 40 32.15 3.80 -33.92
N GLU A 41 32.58 4.93 -34.49
CA GLU A 41 32.58 6.21 -33.78
C GLU A 41 31.19 6.89 -33.81
N THR A 42 30.75 7.48 -32.68
CA THR A 42 29.37 7.95 -32.46
C THR A 42 29.19 9.42 -32.88
N LEU A 43 27.98 9.81 -33.31
CA LEU A 43 27.64 11.17 -33.73
C LEU A 43 27.35 12.13 -32.55
N ASP A 44 27.98 11.94 -31.39
CA ASP A 44 27.83 12.86 -30.26
C ASP A 44 28.78 14.08 -30.42
N PRO A 45 28.26 15.30 -30.61
CA PRO A 45 29.07 16.50 -30.83
C PRO A 45 29.89 16.94 -29.59
N GLY A 46 29.71 16.31 -28.43
CA GLY A 46 30.47 16.57 -27.21
C GLY A 46 31.78 15.79 -27.07
N CYS A 47 32.07 14.83 -27.96
CA CYS A 47 33.18 13.90 -27.77
C CYS A 47 34.38 14.17 -28.68
N ALA A 48 35.58 13.98 -28.13
CA ALA A 48 36.80 14.00 -28.92
C ALA A 48 36.87 12.76 -29.83
N PRO A 49 37.36 12.87 -31.07
CA PRO A 49 37.49 11.73 -32.01
C PRO A 49 38.36 10.56 -31.52
N THR A 50 39.11 10.73 -30.44
CA THR A 50 39.96 9.68 -29.84
C THR A 50 39.35 9.05 -28.58
N ASP A 51 38.17 9.47 -28.17
CA ASP A 51 37.53 8.97 -26.95
C ASP A 51 36.75 7.67 -27.24
N LEU A 52 37.36 6.54 -26.86
CA LEU A 52 36.77 5.21 -27.00
C LEU A 52 35.45 5.01 -26.21
N ASN A 53 35.16 5.86 -25.21
CA ASN A 53 34.02 5.67 -24.30
C ASN A 53 33.01 6.82 -24.39
N CYS A 54 32.99 7.55 -25.51
CA CYS A 54 32.04 8.61 -25.80
C CYS A 54 30.57 8.11 -25.74
N GLY A 55 29.96 8.19 -24.56
CA GLY A 55 28.56 7.80 -24.32
C GLY A 55 28.25 6.30 -24.43
N VAL A 56 29.22 5.48 -24.84
CA VAL A 56 29.10 4.02 -24.88
C VAL A 56 29.49 3.48 -23.52
N TYR A 57 28.50 3.33 -22.65
CA TYR A 57 28.67 2.52 -21.44
C TYR A 57 29.01 1.09 -21.85
N PRO A 58 29.92 0.40 -21.15
CA PRO A 58 30.21 -0.99 -21.45
C PRO A 58 28.91 -1.79 -21.46
N SER A 59 28.72 -2.60 -22.51
CA SER A 59 27.57 -3.50 -22.55
C SER A 59 27.61 -4.36 -21.29
N VAL A 60 26.51 -4.40 -20.55
CA VAL A 60 26.40 -5.23 -19.35
C VAL A 60 26.51 -6.69 -19.79
N SER A 61 27.70 -7.27 -19.61
CA SER A 61 28.00 -8.65 -19.97
C SER A 61 27.81 -9.52 -18.73
N LEU A 62 26.64 -10.12 -18.59
CA LEU A 62 26.40 -11.07 -17.51
C LEU A 62 26.88 -12.46 -17.95
N THR A 63 27.95 -12.93 -17.30
CA THR A 63 28.62 -14.17 -17.69
C THR A 63 28.08 -15.42 -16.97
N THR A 64 27.22 -15.27 -15.95
CA THR A 64 26.90 -16.37 -15.02
C THR A 64 25.51 -16.37 -14.38
N SER A 65 24.39 -16.26 -15.12
CA SER A 65 23.11 -16.70 -14.52
C SER A 65 22.04 -17.14 -15.50
N THR A 66 21.40 -18.26 -15.17
CA THR A 66 20.06 -18.61 -15.63
C THR A 66 19.06 -17.62 -15.03
N TYR A 67 18.48 -16.75 -15.86
CA TYR A 67 17.44 -15.82 -15.42
C TYR A 67 16.07 -16.49 -15.45
N ALA A 68 15.26 -16.23 -14.44
CA ALA A 68 13.84 -16.48 -14.48
C ALA A 68 13.10 -15.20 -14.92
N VAL A 69 11.92 -15.39 -15.50
CA VAL A 69 11.00 -14.26 -15.75
C VAL A 69 10.74 -13.55 -14.42
N GLY A 70 10.81 -12.22 -14.39
CA GLY A 70 10.53 -11.43 -13.18
C GLY A 70 11.71 -11.23 -12.24
N ASP A 71 12.90 -11.74 -12.58
CA ASP A 71 14.13 -11.31 -11.92
C ASP A 71 14.45 -9.85 -12.27
N MET A 72 15.19 -9.18 -11.39
CA MET A 72 15.59 -7.78 -11.53
C MET A 72 17.11 -7.65 -11.49
N LEU A 73 17.68 -6.88 -12.42
CA LEU A 73 19.08 -6.50 -12.35
C LEU A 73 19.24 -5.21 -11.55
N TYR A 74 20.23 -5.14 -10.66
CA TYR A 74 20.53 -3.93 -9.90
C TYR A 74 22.04 -3.72 -9.73
N ALA A 75 22.46 -2.48 -9.55
CA ALA A 75 23.85 -2.18 -9.21
C ALA A 75 24.11 -2.61 -7.75
N SER A 76 24.95 -3.62 -7.54
CA SER A 76 25.34 -4.10 -6.20
C SER A 76 26.49 -3.29 -5.60
N SER A 77 27.23 -2.59 -6.46
CA SER A 77 28.28 -1.65 -6.08
C SER A 77 28.36 -0.52 -7.11
N THR A 78 29.33 0.37 -6.97
CA THR A 78 29.59 1.44 -7.95
C THR A 78 30.06 0.93 -9.32
N SER A 79 30.48 -0.33 -9.41
CA SER A 79 31.10 -0.91 -10.61
C SER A 79 30.61 -2.33 -10.95
N GLU A 80 29.66 -2.87 -10.19
CA GLU A 80 29.15 -4.23 -10.39
C GLU A 80 27.62 -4.24 -10.40
N PHE A 81 27.06 -5.10 -11.24
CA PHE A 81 25.65 -5.45 -11.24
C PHE A 81 25.45 -6.83 -10.63
N ALA A 82 24.35 -7.02 -9.91
CA ALA A 82 23.89 -8.30 -9.40
C ALA A 82 22.45 -8.57 -9.80
N LEU A 83 22.08 -9.84 -9.79
CA LEU A 83 20.71 -10.29 -10.03
C LEU A 83 19.96 -10.44 -8.71
N LEU A 84 18.83 -9.77 -8.58
CA LEU A 84 17.82 -10.03 -7.56
C LEU A 84 16.77 -10.97 -8.15
N HIS A 85 16.70 -12.20 -7.66
CA HIS A 85 15.67 -13.15 -8.08
C HIS A 85 14.26 -12.62 -7.79
N ARG A 86 13.26 -13.07 -8.54
CA ARG A 86 11.85 -12.75 -8.31
C ARG A 86 11.45 -13.03 -6.86
N GLY A 87 10.75 -12.06 -6.24
CA GLY A 87 10.15 -12.22 -4.92
C GLY A 87 8.98 -13.22 -4.90
N THR A 88 8.55 -13.57 -3.69
CA THR A 88 7.33 -14.34 -3.45
C THR A 88 6.09 -13.43 -3.42
N ASN A 89 4.91 -14.02 -3.51
CA ASN A 89 3.65 -13.27 -3.48
C ASN A 89 3.54 -12.41 -2.21
N GLY A 90 3.16 -11.14 -2.38
CA GLY A 90 2.99 -10.19 -1.28
C GLY A 90 4.27 -9.48 -0.83
N GLN A 91 5.43 -9.82 -1.40
CA GLN A 91 6.65 -9.07 -1.16
C GLN A 91 6.67 -7.77 -1.98
N PHE A 92 7.27 -6.73 -1.41
CA PHE A 92 7.51 -5.46 -2.08
C PHE A 92 9.01 -5.20 -2.18
N LEU A 93 9.40 -4.39 -3.16
CA LEU A 93 10.81 -4.01 -3.31
C LEU A 93 11.14 -2.88 -2.34
N LYS A 94 12.10 -3.11 -1.47
CA LYS A 94 12.55 -2.16 -0.44
C LYS A 94 13.97 -1.71 -0.70
N SER A 95 14.20 -0.40 -0.65
CA SER A 95 15.55 0.16 -0.57
C SER A 95 16.11 -0.06 0.83
N THR A 96 17.32 -0.59 0.92
CA THR A 96 18.07 -0.78 2.16
C THR A 96 19.28 0.16 2.16
N ALA A 97 20.02 0.20 3.28
CA ALA A 97 21.25 0.99 3.36
C ALA A 97 22.35 0.49 2.38
N THR A 98 22.24 -0.75 1.90
CA THR A 98 23.26 -1.41 1.09
C THR A 98 22.76 -1.81 -0.31
N GLY A 99 21.53 -1.45 -0.70
CA GLY A 99 20.99 -1.77 -2.02
C GLY A 99 19.47 -1.89 -2.05
N ILE A 100 18.96 -2.89 -2.76
CA ILE A 100 17.54 -3.23 -2.83
C ILE A 100 17.33 -4.69 -2.47
N ALA A 101 16.22 -5.00 -1.82
CA ALA A 101 15.83 -6.36 -1.48
C ALA A 101 14.31 -6.50 -1.49
N TRP A 102 13.82 -7.73 -1.65
CA TRP A 102 12.42 -8.03 -1.35
C TRP A 102 12.22 -8.03 0.15
N ASP A 103 11.21 -7.29 0.60
CA ASP A 103 10.78 -7.31 1.99
C ASP A 103 9.30 -7.71 2.06
N SER A 104 8.92 -8.24 3.20
CA SER A 104 7.51 -8.49 3.51
C SER A 104 6.98 -7.26 4.23
N ILE A 105 5.73 -6.86 3.98
CA ILE A 105 5.10 -5.78 4.75
C ILE A 105 5.05 -6.23 6.22
N PRO A 106 5.81 -5.59 7.14
CA PRO A 106 5.85 -6.03 8.53
C PRO A 106 4.53 -5.68 9.21
N GLY A 107 3.87 -6.69 9.76
CA GLY A 107 2.56 -6.56 10.38
C GLY A 107 1.46 -6.74 9.33
N GLY A 108 0.65 -7.78 9.49
CA GLY A 108 -0.53 -8.03 8.66
C GLY A 108 -1.62 -6.96 8.79
N GLY A 109 -1.38 -5.87 9.52
CA GLY A 109 -2.31 -4.79 9.86
C GLY A 109 -2.81 -3.94 8.69
N ASP A 110 -2.70 -4.43 7.46
CA ASP A 110 -3.72 -4.11 6.46
C ASP A 110 -5.06 -4.64 6.99
N LEU A 111 -6.14 -3.87 6.80
CA LEU A 111 -7.50 -4.32 7.11
C LEU A 111 -7.94 -5.39 6.09
N LEU A 112 -7.24 -6.52 6.06
CA LEU A 112 -7.62 -7.70 5.32
C LEU A 112 -8.91 -8.21 5.95
N ALA A 113 -10.03 -8.07 5.23
CA ALA A 113 -11.37 -8.37 5.72
C ALA A 113 -11.55 -9.79 6.29
N SER A 114 -10.62 -10.70 6.03
CA SER A 114 -10.66 -12.10 6.50
C SER A 114 -9.78 -12.40 7.72
N ASN A 115 -8.98 -11.47 8.23
CA ASN A 115 -8.07 -11.75 9.36
C ASN A 115 -8.67 -11.41 10.75
N ASP A 116 -9.92 -10.92 10.80
CA ASP A 116 -10.62 -10.53 12.03
C ASP A 116 -9.77 -9.72 13.03
N LEU A 117 -8.84 -8.91 12.52
CA LEU A 117 -7.89 -8.13 13.31
C LEU A 117 -7.02 -8.98 14.27
N SER A 118 -6.85 -10.28 14.00
CA SER A 118 -6.09 -11.22 14.84
C SER A 118 -4.58 -10.90 14.91
N ASP A 119 -4.11 -10.07 13.98
CA ASP A 119 -2.75 -9.56 13.86
C ASP A 119 -2.56 -8.15 14.46
N VAL A 120 -3.61 -7.54 15.03
CA VAL A 120 -3.49 -6.26 15.73
C VAL A 120 -2.62 -6.45 16.96
N ALA A 121 -1.38 -5.96 16.87
CA ALA A 121 -0.37 -6.11 17.92
C ALA A 121 -0.79 -5.48 19.27
N SER A 122 -1.63 -4.44 19.24
CA SER A 122 -2.16 -3.79 20.45
C SER A 122 -3.57 -3.27 20.25
N THR A 123 -4.55 -3.96 20.84
CA THR A 123 -5.96 -3.53 20.80
C THR A 123 -6.20 -2.21 21.51
N THR A 124 -5.39 -1.87 22.52
CA THR A 124 -5.46 -0.58 23.23
C THR A 124 -5.03 0.57 22.33
N LEU A 125 -3.92 0.44 21.61
CA LEU A 125 -3.48 1.46 20.66
C LEU A 125 -4.45 1.56 19.47
N ALA A 126 -4.99 0.43 19.00
CA ALA A 126 -6.00 0.45 17.95
C ALA A 126 -7.25 1.24 18.35
N ARG A 127 -7.79 1.03 19.56
CA ARG A 127 -8.91 1.84 20.08
C ARG A 127 -8.55 3.31 20.22
N ALA A 128 -7.36 3.62 20.73
CA ALA A 128 -6.89 4.99 20.86
C ALA A 128 -6.78 5.70 19.51
N ASN A 129 -6.28 5.02 18.48
CA ASN A 129 -6.20 5.55 17.12
C ASN A 129 -7.58 5.80 16.50
N LEU A 130 -8.59 4.97 16.84
CA LEU A 130 -9.99 5.19 16.46
C LEU A 130 -10.68 6.27 17.32
N GLY A 131 -10.00 6.79 18.35
CA GLY A 131 -10.57 7.76 19.29
C GLY A 131 -11.62 7.19 20.23
N LEU A 132 -11.65 5.87 20.44
CA LEU A 132 -12.65 5.19 21.27
C LEU A 132 -12.13 4.94 22.69
N ALA A 133 -12.90 5.36 23.69
CA ALA A 133 -12.69 5.03 25.09
C ALA A 133 -13.74 4.03 25.62
N ILE A 134 -13.28 2.96 26.27
CA ILE A 134 -14.17 2.00 26.94
C ILE A 134 -14.85 2.70 28.12
N GLY A 135 -16.16 2.57 28.21
CA GLY A 135 -17.00 3.23 29.22
C GLY A 135 -17.47 4.63 28.82
N ALA A 136 -17.00 5.18 27.69
CA ALA A 136 -17.52 6.42 27.11
C ALA A 136 -18.16 6.15 25.74
N ASP A 137 -17.37 5.66 24.78
CA ASP A 137 -17.83 5.38 23.41
C ASP A 137 -18.24 3.92 23.21
N VAL A 138 -17.56 3.00 23.90
CA VAL A 138 -17.80 1.56 23.80
C VAL A 138 -18.11 1.00 25.19
N GLN A 139 -19.21 0.27 25.32
CA GLN A 139 -19.54 -0.35 26.59
C GLN A 139 -18.52 -1.43 26.96
N ALA A 140 -18.00 -1.38 28.19
CA ALA A 140 -17.16 -2.44 28.73
C ALA A 140 -17.96 -3.75 28.79
N TYR A 141 -17.31 -4.87 28.44
CA TYR A 141 -17.94 -6.17 28.58
C TYR A 141 -18.45 -6.37 30.01
N ASN A 142 -19.73 -6.69 30.13
CA ASN A 142 -20.40 -6.94 31.40
C ASN A 142 -21.38 -8.09 31.22
N ALA A 143 -21.21 -9.15 32.02
CA ALA A 143 -22.03 -10.35 31.93
C ALA A 143 -23.52 -10.05 32.21
N GLY A 144 -23.82 -9.13 33.13
CA GLY A 144 -25.20 -8.73 33.43
C GLY A 144 -25.87 -7.99 32.28
N LEU A 145 -25.15 -7.10 31.58
CA LEU A 145 -25.67 -6.45 30.37
C LEU A 145 -25.89 -7.47 29.23
N SER A 146 -25.02 -8.47 29.11
CA SER A 146 -25.20 -9.59 28.17
C SER A 146 -26.47 -10.38 28.50
N SER A 147 -26.70 -10.71 29.77
CA SER A 147 -27.95 -11.36 30.21
C SER A 147 -29.18 -10.53 29.90
N ILE A 148 -29.16 -9.21 30.17
CA ILE A 148 -30.27 -8.30 29.86
C ILE A 148 -30.52 -8.26 28.35
N ALA A 149 -29.47 -8.17 27.52
CA ALA A 149 -29.59 -8.15 26.07
C ALA A 149 -30.15 -9.45 25.48
N GLY A 150 -30.00 -10.58 26.20
CA GLY A 150 -30.56 -11.87 25.82
C GLY A 150 -32.00 -12.12 26.30
N LEU A 151 -32.62 -11.19 27.03
CA LEU A 151 -33.99 -11.34 27.51
C LEU A 151 -35.00 -11.26 26.36
N SER A 152 -36.06 -12.06 26.43
CA SER A 152 -37.15 -12.00 25.46
C SER A 152 -37.96 -10.71 25.61
N PHE A 153 -38.21 -10.02 24.49
CA PHE A 153 -39.09 -8.87 24.45
C PHE A 153 -40.53 -9.32 24.23
N ALA A 154 -41.32 -9.32 25.29
CA ALA A 154 -42.75 -9.60 25.23
C ALA A 154 -43.57 -8.43 25.81
N THR A 155 -44.79 -8.26 25.34
CA THR A 155 -45.72 -7.28 25.91
C THR A 155 -46.19 -7.74 27.29
N SER A 156 -46.41 -6.79 28.21
CA SER A 156 -46.98 -7.06 29.54
C SER A 156 -46.14 -7.99 30.44
N THR A 157 -44.83 -8.02 30.21
CA THR A 157 -43.86 -8.73 31.05
C THR A 157 -42.93 -7.75 31.77
N PHE A 158 -42.30 -8.21 32.84
CA PHE A 158 -41.44 -7.43 33.73
C PHE A 158 -40.07 -8.09 33.86
N MET A 159 -39.03 -7.28 33.92
CA MET A 159 -37.68 -7.75 34.24
C MET A 159 -37.53 -7.88 35.75
N VAL A 160 -37.07 -9.04 36.22
CA VAL A 160 -36.90 -9.37 37.63
C VAL A 160 -35.48 -9.88 37.88
N GLY A 161 -34.84 -9.39 38.94
CA GLY A 161 -33.53 -9.89 39.37
C GLY A 161 -33.70 -11.17 40.20
N THR A 162 -32.96 -12.22 39.86
CA THR A 162 -33.07 -13.55 40.50
C THR A 162 -31.96 -13.87 41.50
N GLY A 163 -31.04 -12.92 41.71
CA GLY A 163 -29.80 -13.12 42.48
C GLY A 163 -28.67 -13.77 41.68
N SER A 164 -28.97 -14.48 40.59
CA SER A 164 -27.99 -15.02 39.64
C SER A 164 -28.00 -14.33 38.28
N GLY A 165 -28.98 -13.45 38.03
CA GLY A 165 -29.10 -12.70 36.80
C GLY A 165 -30.43 -11.95 36.70
N TRP A 166 -30.91 -11.85 35.46
CA TRP A 166 -32.18 -11.23 35.12
C TRP A 166 -33.07 -12.22 34.40
N GLU A 167 -34.36 -12.18 34.69
CA GLU A 167 -35.37 -12.98 33.99
C GLU A 167 -36.58 -12.11 33.64
N VAL A 168 -37.33 -12.54 32.61
CA VAL A 168 -38.59 -11.90 32.23
C VAL A 168 -39.74 -12.71 32.81
N GLN A 169 -40.57 -12.06 33.63
CA GLN A 169 -41.73 -12.66 34.27
C GLN A 169 -43.03 -12.05 33.75
N SER A 170 -44.09 -12.83 33.75
CA SER A 170 -45.45 -12.33 33.49
C SER A 170 -45.98 -11.52 34.69
N SER A 171 -47.00 -10.71 34.45
CA SER A 171 -47.67 -9.96 35.52
C SER A 171 -48.23 -10.85 36.64
N SER A 172 -48.69 -12.07 36.34
CA SER A 172 -49.17 -13.02 37.35
C SER A 172 -48.03 -13.59 38.18
N THR A 173 -46.90 -13.92 37.56
CA THR A 173 -45.71 -14.40 38.26
C THR A 173 -45.14 -13.34 39.21
N VAL A 174 -45.03 -12.08 38.75
CA VAL A 174 -44.55 -10.97 39.59
C VAL A 174 -45.43 -10.77 40.82
N LYS A 175 -46.76 -10.88 40.67
CA LYS A 175 -47.68 -10.81 41.82
C LYS A 175 -47.38 -11.89 42.86
N THR A 176 -47.05 -13.11 42.42
CA THR A 176 -46.61 -14.18 43.32
C THR A 176 -45.27 -13.85 43.97
N THR A 177 -44.29 -13.39 43.20
CA THR A 177 -42.95 -13.02 43.70
C THR A 177 -42.99 -11.91 44.76
N LEU A 178 -43.86 -10.91 44.59
CA LEU A 178 -44.06 -9.82 45.54
C LEU A 178 -44.98 -10.18 46.72
N GLY A 179 -45.55 -11.40 46.75
CA GLY A 179 -46.51 -11.81 47.79
C GLY A 179 -47.88 -11.15 47.70
N LEU A 180 -48.22 -10.58 46.54
CA LEU A 180 -49.48 -9.86 46.28
C LEU A 180 -50.60 -10.76 45.73
N GLY A 181 -50.42 -12.09 45.74
CA GLY A 181 -51.41 -13.04 45.23
C GLY A 181 -52.78 -12.96 45.92
N SER A 182 -52.81 -12.49 47.17
CA SER A 182 -54.05 -12.28 47.95
C SER A 182 -54.64 -10.88 47.81
N VAL A 183 -53.95 -9.96 47.12
CA VAL A 183 -54.48 -8.62 46.82
C VAL A 183 -55.31 -8.75 45.55
N GLU A 184 -56.60 -9.08 45.74
CA GLU A 184 -57.55 -9.06 44.65
C GLU A 184 -57.87 -7.61 44.24
N ASN A 185 -58.02 -7.37 42.93
CA ASN A 185 -58.48 -6.08 42.40
C ASN A 185 -60.01 -5.89 42.57
N THR A 186 -60.64 -6.82 43.30
CA THR A 186 -62.05 -6.77 43.68
C THR A 186 -62.15 -6.00 44.99
N ALA A 187 -63.08 -5.04 45.07
CA ALA A 187 -63.35 -4.33 46.31
C ALA A 187 -63.52 -5.34 47.47
N LEU A 188 -63.04 -4.97 48.67
CA LEU A 188 -63.05 -5.81 49.88
C LEU A 188 -64.42 -6.47 50.17
N SER A 189 -65.50 -5.96 49.56
CA SER A 189 -66.88 -6.45 49.61
C SER A 189 -67.15 -7.85 49.06
N THR A 190 -66.25 -8.48 48.29
CA THR A 190 -66.45 -9.86 47.78
C THR A 190 -65.38 -10.86 48.23
N TRP A 191 -64.46 -10.44 49.09
CA TRP A 191 -63.42 -11.32 49.61
C TRP A 191 -64.01 -12.25 50.68
N GLY A 192 -64.06 -13.56 50.40
CA GLY A 192 -64.65 -14.60 51.28
C GLY A 192 -63.90 -14.86 52.60
N GLY A 193 -62.89 -14.03 52.91
CA GLY A 193 -62.07 -14.11 54.11
C GLY A 193 -60.96 -15.18 54.05
N SER A 194 -59.90 -14.95 54.82
CA SER A 194 -58.90 -15.95 55.17
C SER A 194 -58.92 -16.11 56.68
N LEU A 195 -58.83 -17.36 57.17
CA LEU A 195 -58.71 -17.68 58.60
C LEU A 195 -57.41 -17.13 59.23
N ASN A 196 -56.46 -16.65 58.41
CA ASN A 196 -55.16 -16.13 58.85
C ASN A 196 -55.15 -14.61 59.10
N ILE A 197 -56.27 -13.91 58.87
CA ILE A 197 -56.34 -12.48 59.19
C ILE A 197 -56.78 -12.32 60.65
N THR A 198 -55.80 -12.13 61.52
CA THR A 198 -55.99 -11.96 62.96
C THR A 198 -56.21 -10.51 63.39
N SER A 199 -55.93 -9.54 62.50
CA SER A 199 -56.25 -8.13 62.70
C SER A 199 -56.40 -7.42 61.34
N LEU A 200 -57.47 -6.65 61.21
CA LEU A 200 -57.64 -5.63 60.17
C LEU A 200 -57.74 -4.29 60.89
N GLY A 201 -56.98 -3.30 60.43
CA GLY A 201 -57.18 -1.92 60.87
C GLY A 201 -58.56 -1.38 60.44
N THR A 202 -58.86 -0.14 60.81
CA THR A 202 -60.12 0.51 60.40
C THR A 202 -60.24 0.57 58.89
N ILE A 203 -61.29 -0.04 58.34
CA ILE A 203 -61.68 0.11 56.94
C ILE A 203 -62.61 1.32 56.87
N GLY A 204 -62.09 2.46 56.41
CA GLY A 204 -62.91 3.64 56.11
C GLY A 204 -63.65 3.45 54.79
N ALA A 205 -64.88 3.96 54.69
CA ALA A 205 -65.60 4.00 53.42
C ALA A 205 -64.83 4.89 52.43
N GLY A 206 -64.50 4.32 51.27
CA GLY A 206 -64.09 5.06 50.07
C GLY A 206 -65.29 5.39 49.21
#